data_AF-A0A968XS32-F1
#
_entry.id   AF-A0A968XS32-F1
#
_cell.length_a   1.000
_cell.length_b   1.000
_cell.length_c   1.000
_cell.angle_alpha   90.00
_cell.angle_beta   90.00
_cell.angle_gamma   90.00
#
_symmetry.space_group_name_H-M   'P 1'
#
loop_
_entity.id
_entity.type
_entity.pdbx_description
1 polymer ?
#
loop_
_entity_poly.entity_id
_entity_poly.type
_entity_poly.pdbx_seq_one_letter_code
_entity_poly.pdbx_strand_id
1 'polypeptide(L)'
;MDDADIKPLADAIFADKVRRARAAPLTRKMGWGPELFEEACVRMKDGIRHQFPQADEAEVGALLLRRLNRLRQVAEHGVYRRPTA
;
A
#
# COMPACT_ATOMS: atom_id res chain seq x y z
N MET A 1 -3.15 15.90 -25.73
CA MET A 1 -3.82 14.73 -25.15
C MET A 1 -4.76 15.28 -24.11
N ASP A 2 -6.06 15.28 -24.42
CA ASP A 2 -7.07 15.78 -23.49
C ASP A 2 -7.59 14.65 -22.59
N ASP A 3 -8.43 14.97 -21.60
CA ASP A 3 -9.02 13.98 -20.69
C ASP A 3 -9.92 12.96 -21.40
N ALA A 4 -10.51 13.32 -22.55
CA ALA A 4 -11.34 12.43 -23.36
C ALA A 4 -10.51 11.38 -24.11
N ASP A 5 -9.25 11.67 -24.43
CA ASP A 5 -8.28 10.70 -24.97
C ASP A 5 -7.69 9.77 -23.89
N ILE A 6 -7.57 10.26 -22.65
CA ILE A 6 -6.98 9.50 -21.53
C ILE A 6 -7.94 8.42 -21.02
N LYS A 7 -9.24 8.73 -20.94
CA LYS A 7 -10.23 7.83 -20.35
C LYS A 7 -10.31 6.45 -21.04
N PRO A 8 -10.41 6.34 -22.38
CA PRO A 8 -10.42 5.04 -23.06
C PRO A 8 -9.16 4.21 -22.78
N LEU A 9 -8.00 4.85 -22.69
CA LEU A 9 -6.74 4.17 -22.36
C LEU A 9 -6.73 3.68 -20.91
N ALA A 10 -7.20 4.49 -19.96
CA ALA A 10 -7.32 4.10 -18.56
C ALA A 10 -8.27 2.91 -18.39
N ASP A 11 -9.41 2.92 -19.08
CA ASP A 11 -10.40 1.84 -19.08
C ASP A 11 -9.81 0.56 -19.68
N ALA A 12 -9.07 0.65 -20.78
CA ALA A 12 -8.39 -0.49 -21.41
C ALA A 12 -7.35 -1.12 -20.46
N ILE A 13 -6.53 -0.29 -19.79
CA ILE A 13 -5.56 -0.74 -18.80
C ILE A 13 -6.26 -1.41 -17.63
N PHE A 14 -7.37 -0.84 -17.15
CA PHE A 14 -8.15 -1.40 -16.05
C PHE A 14 -8.76 -2.75 -16.43
N ALA A 15 -9.40 -2.85 -17.59
CA ALA A 15 -10.00 -4.08 -18.09
C ALA A 15 -8.96 -5.21 -18.22
N ASP A 16 -7.75 -4.87 -18.68
CA ASP A 16 -6.65 -5.83 -18.76
C ASP A 16 -6.18 -6.32 -17.38
N LYS A 17 -6.04 -5.41 -16.40
CA LYS A 17 -5.72 -5.79 -15.01
C LYS A 17 -6.76 -6.76 -14.45
N VAL A 18 -8.05 -6.51 -14.68
CA VAL A 18 -9.14 -7.40 -14.24
C VAL A 18 -9.06 -8.76 -14.92
N ARG A 19 -8.79 -8.81 -16.23
CA ARG A 19 -8.66 -10.06 -16.98
C ARG A 19 -7.51 -10.92 -16.44
N ARG A 20 -6.34 -10.31 -16.23
CA ARG A 20 -5.18 -10.98 -15.62
C ARG A 20 -5.48 -11.47 -14.20
N ALA A 21 -6.14 -10.63 -13.40
CA ALA A 21 -6.55 -11.00 -12.05
C ALA A 21 -7.52 -12.18 -12.04
N ARG A 22 -8.44 -12.26 -12.99
CA ARG A 22 -9.37 -13.39 -13.14
C ARG A 22 -8.67 -14.68 -13.56
N ALA A 23 -7.76 -14.60 -14.53
CA ALA A 23 -7.05 -15.74 -15.10
C ALA A 23 -6.00 -16.36 -14.17
N ALA A 24 -5.52 -15.63 -13.16
CA ALA A 24 -4.51 -16.15 -12.24
C ALA A 24 -5.03 -17.37 -11.42
N PRO A 25 -4.20 -18.38 -11.13
CA PRO A 25 -4.55 -19.47 -10.22
C PRO A 25 -4.92 -18.97 -8.83
N LEU A 26 -5.87 -19.63 -8.16
CA LEU A 26 -6.32 -19.22 -6.82
C LEU A 26 -5.18 -19.17 -5.80
N THR A 27 -4.26 -20.13 -5.84
CA THR A 27 -3.06 -20.18 -4.99
C THR A 27 -2.19 -18.94 -5.14
N ARG A 28 -2.07 -18.41 -6.38
CA ARG A 28 -1.34 -17.17 -6.65
C ARG A 28 -2.08 -15.96 -6.09
N LYS A 29 -3.41 -15.91 -6.20
CA LYS A 29 -4.21 -14.79 -5.67
C LYS A 29 -4.13 -14.68 -4.15
N MET A 30 -4.09 -15.81 -3.45
CA MET A 30 -3.95 -15.81 -1.98
C MET A 30 -2.65 -15.16 -1.52
N GLY A 31 -1.57 -15.28 -2.29
CA GLY A 31 -0.27 -14.65 -2.00
C GLY A 31 -0.20 -13.15 -2.27
N TRP A 32 -1.09 -12.61 -3.10
CA TRP A 32 -1.02 -11.19 -3.49
C TRP A 32 -1.24 -10.22 -2.35
N GLY A 33 -2.08 -10.55 -1.37
CA GLY A 33 -2.31 -9.66 -0.22
C GLY A 33 -1.02 -9.34 0.53
N PRO A 34 -0.31 -10.36 1.05
CA PRO A 34 1.00 -10.18 1.67
C PRO A 34 2.05 -9.53 0.77
N GLU A 35 2.17 -9.96 -0.50
CA GLU A 35 3.15 -9.39 -1.46
C GLU A 35 2.92 -7.88 -1.68
N LEU A 36 1.66 -7.48 -1.90
CA LEU A 36 1.30 -6.07 -2.07
C LEU A 36 1.51 -5.26 -0.80
N PHE A 37 1.26 -5.86 0.38
CA PHE A 37 1.51 -5.21 1.66
C PHE A 37 3.00 -4.95 1.89
N GLU A 38 3.85 -5.92 1.58
CA GLU A 38 5.31 -5.77 1.67
C GLU A 38 5.81 -4.68 0.72
N GLU A 39 5.36 -4.69 -0.53
CA GLU A 39 5.72 -3.70 -1.53
C GLU A 39 5.28 -2.28 -1.12
N ALA A 40 4.08 -2.15 -0.54
CA ALA A 40 3.61 -0.89 0.02
C ALA A 40 4.47 -0.42 1.21
N CYS A 41 4.86 -1.34 2.10
CA CYS A 41 5.77 -1.03 3.21
C CYS A 41 7.11 -0.51 2.69
N VAL A 42 7.69 -1.11 1.66
CA VAL A 42 8.96 -0.64 1.05
C VAL A 42 8.82 0.80 0.56
N ARG A 43 7.80 1.10 -0.25
CA ARG A 43 7.56 2.47 -0.75
C ARG A 43 7.38 3.49 0.37
N MET A 44 6.66 3.11 1.43
CA MET A 44 6.49 3.99 2.60
C MET A 44 7.81 4.22 3.34
N LYS A 45 8.63 3.17 3.51
CA LYS A 45 9.97 3.30 4.11
C LYS A 45 10.86 4.22 3.28
N ASP A 46 10.83 4.13 1.96
CA ASP A 46 11.62 5.02 1.09
C ASP A 46 11.21 6.49 1.27
N GLY A 47 9.90 6.76 1.33
CA GLY A 47 9.39 8.09 1.65
C GLY A 47 9.79 8.57 3.06
N ILE A 48 9.91 7.66 4.03
CA ILE A 48 10.39 7.98 5.39
C ILE A 48 11.89 8.29 5.35
N ARG A 49 12.72 7.48 4.69
CA ARG A 49 14.16 7.72 4.54
C ARG A 49 14.45 9.05 3.87
N HIS A 50 13.65 9.41 2.87
CA HIS A 50 13.76 10.72 2.22
C HIS A 50 13.44 11.88 3.18
N GLN A 51 12.46 11.72 4.07
CA GLN A 51 12.09 12.74 5.08
C GLN A 51 13.06 12.78 6.27
N PHE A 52 13.69 11.66 6.60
CA PHE A 52 14.60 11.51 7.72
C PHE A 52 15.90 10.81 7.25
N PRO A 53 16.81 11.52 6.56
CA PRO A 53 18.00 10.89 5.96
C PRO A 53 18.98 10.29 6.97
N GLN A 54 18.91 10.71 8.23
CA GLN A 54 19.77 10.25 9.32
C GLN A 54 19.17 9.07 10.10
N ALA A 55 17.91 8.70 9.80
CA ALA A 55 17.25 7.63 10.52
C ALA A 55 17.84 6.27 10.14
N ASP A 56 18.13 5.44 11.14
CA ASP A 56 18.53 4.06 10.90
C ASP A 56 17.33 3.15 10.54
N GLU A 57 17.57 1.89 10.20
CA GLU A 57 16.49 0.98 9.77
C GLU A 57 15.47 0.71 10.88
N ALA A 58 15.90 0.68 12.15
CA ALA A 58 15.00 0.46 13.29
C ALA A 58 14.10 1.69 13.50
N GLU A 59 14.66 2.88 13.39
CA GLU A 59 13.93 4.15 13.48
C GLU A 59 12.94 4.31 12.33
N VAL A 60 13.33 3.95 11.10
CA VAL A 60 12.44 3.92 9.92
C VAL A 60 11.28 2.95 10.16
N GLY A 61 11.56 1.76 10.68
CA GLY A 61 10.53 0.78 11.05
C GLY A 61 9.56 1.31 12.11
N ALA A 62 10.08 1.93 13.17
CA ALA A 62 9.27 2.54 14.21
C ALA A 62 8.41 3.70 13.69
N LEU A 63 8.94 4.53 12.79
CA LEU A 63 8.20 5.60 12.12
C LEU A 63 7.07 5.04 11.25
N LEU A 64 7.33 3.98 10.49
CA LEU A 64 6.32 3.30 9.68
C LEU A 64 5.18 2.78 10.54
N LEU A 65 5.49 2.03 11.61
CA LEU A 65 4.49 1.50 12.54
C LEU A 65 3.65 2.61 13.18
N ARG A 66 4.28 3.72 13.61
CA ARG A 66 3.55 4.88 14.15
C ARG A 66 2.56 5.46 13.13
N ARG A 67 2.95 5.58 11.86
CA ARG A 67 2.08 6.09 10.79
C ARG A 67 0.91 5.14 10.50
N LEU A 68 1.18 3.84 10.39
CA LEU A 68 0.14 2.83 10.16
C LEU A 68 -0.88 2.76 11.31
N ASN A 69 -0.42 2.82 12.55
CA ASN A 69 -1.30 2.83 13.72
C ASN A 69 -2.21 4.06 13.73
N ARG A 70 -1.71 5.24 13.33
CA ARG A 70 -2.54 6.44 13.18
C ARG A 70 -3.61 6.27 12.11
N LEU A 71 -3.25 5.70 10.95
CA LEU A 71 -4.22 5.42 9.88
C LEU A 71 -5.32 4.46 10.35
N ARG A 72 -4.95 3.39 11.07
CA ARG A 72 -5.92 2.44 11.64
C ARG A 72 -6.85 3.10 12.65
N GLN A 73 -6.34 3.96 13.53
CA GLN A 73 -7.18 4.72 14.47
C GLN A 73 -8.24 5.56 13.75
N VAL A 74 -7.88 6.19 12.63
CA VAL A 74 -8.80 7.02 11.84
C VAL A 74 -9.80 6.16 11.08
N ALA A 75 -9.34 5.08 10.42
CA ALA A 75 -10.19 4.23 9.59
C ALA A 75 -11.16 3.35 10.41
N GLU A 76 -10.71 2.89 11.57
CA GLU A 76 -11.43 1.95 12.44
C GLU A 76 -12.00 2.67 13.67
N HIS A 77 -12.49 3.91 13.51
CA HIS A 77 -12.92 4.79 14.60
C HIS A 77 -13.86 4.05 15.59
N GLY A 78 -13.35 3.72 16.78
CA GLY A 78 -14.08 2.98 17.83
C GLY A 78 -13.78 1.47 17.95
N VAL A 79 -13.14 0.85 16.96
CA VAL A 79 -12.77 -0.59 16.96
C VAL A 79 -11.30 -0.81 17.31
N TYR A 80 -10.41 0.08 16.85
CA TYR A 80 -8.97 -0.04 17.13
C TYR A 80 -8.52 0.82 18.32
N ARG A 81 -8.04 0.17 19.39
CA ARG A 81 -7.22 0.82 20.43
C ARG A 81 -5.75 0.52 20.19
N ARG A 82 -4.95 1.58 20.07
CA ARG A 82 -3.49 1.44 19.98
C ARG A 82 -2.98 0.73 21.25
N PRO A 83 -2.16 -0.32 21.13
CA PRO A 83 -1.52 -0.93 22.28
C PRO A 83 -0.65 0.11 22.98
N THR A 84 -0.87 0.34 24.28
CA THR A 84 0.06 1.06 25.14
C THR A 84 1.27 0.14 25.35
N ALA A 85 2.44 0.60 24.92
CA ALA A 85 3.71 -0.01 25.29
C ALA A 85 3.99 0.20 26.77
#